data_AF-A0A0Q4ERB5-F1
#
_entry.id   AF-A0A0Q4ERB5-F1
#
_cell.length_a   1.000
_cell.length_b   1.000
_cell.length_c   1.000
_cell.angle_alpha   90.00
_cell.angle_beta   90.00
_cell.angle_gamma   90.00
#
_symmetry.space_group_name_H-M   'P 1'
#
loop_
_entity.id
_entity.type
_entity.pdbx_description
1 polymer ?
#
loop_
_entity_poly.entity_id
_entity_poly.type
_entity_poly.pdbx_seq_one_letter_code
_entity_poly.pdbx_strand_id
1 'polypeptide(L)'
;MGAQSRMTLFFIFRRWRRALLLVCLLLTAPAWSADILLTAAEDGAGVQAFTQALARQRPEDQVSFVPLKDLPAPSQLPPGTRLILLDLPGLDWRLQDDQGPPTLVLRISRLQARQRLGTTHPAKISLLWSDPPLARQLKLIANILPQAQRIGVLYGSDSEFLLPELREYAAPMGLQIVPQRWDNISDSRPLQNLLKNSDVLLGLDDPQLYNPKTVKNLLLSSYAQQLPLVGPNAGFVKAGSLASTYSDQADWLDVLDRLLDHPPANWPRSVYPQHFKVVGNPQVARSLGIEQVDEAAVAARLAEGEKRP
;
A
#
# COMPACT_ATOMS: atom_id res chain seq x y z
N MET A 1 -5.78 -53.63 -64.40
CA MET A 1 -6.44 -52.84 -63.33
C MET A 1 -5.83 -53.23 -61.99
N GLY A 2 -5.39 -52.26 -61.18
CA GLY A 2 -5.06 -52.50 -59.76
C GLY A 2 -3.60 -52.30 -59.34
N ALA A 3 -3.03 -51.10 -59.53
CA ALA A 3 -1.75 -50.75 -58.90
C ALA A 3 -1.59 -49.23 -58.67
N GLN A 4 -2.53 -48.59 -57.97
CA GLN A 4 -2.37 -47.18 -57.52
C GLN A 4 -2.76 -46.92 -56.05
N SER A 5 -3.06 -47.94 -55.26
CA SER A 5 -3.74 -47.73 -53.96
C SER A 5 -2.85 -47.72 -52.70
N ARG A 6 -1.51 -47.75 -52.81
CA ARG A 6 -0.62 -47.83 -51.61
C ARG A 6 0.17 -46.56 -51.29
N MET A 7 0.42 -45.66 -52.24
CA MET A 7 1.20 -44.43 -51.97
C MET A 7 0.38 -43.29 -51.34
N THR A 8 -0.94 -43.27 -51.51
CA THR A 8 -1.83 -42.23 -50.95
C THR A 8 -2.11 -42.42 -49.45
N LEU A 9 -2.14 -43.65 -48.95
CA LEU A 9 -2.40 -43.93 -47.52
C LEU A 9 -1.26 -43.47 -46.60
N PHE A 10 0.00 -43.57 -47.04
CA PHE A 10 1.15 -43.16 -46.23
C PHE A 10 1.24 -41.63 -46.04
N PHE A 11 0.80 -40.85 -47.03
CA PHE A 11 0.78 -39.38 -46.93
C PHE A 11 -0.32 -38.87 -45.99
N ILE A 12 -1.47 -39.54 -45.95
CA ILE A 12 -2.57 -39.20 -45.04
C ILE A 12 -2.17 -39.46 -43.59
N PHE A 13 -1.54 -40.62 -43.32
CA PHE A 13 -1.09 -40.97 -41.96
C PHE A 13 -0.01 -40.02 -41.41
N ARG A 14 0.88 -39.53 -42.27
CA ARG A 14 1.92 -38.55 -41.90
C ARG A 14 1.35 -37.16 -41.63
N ARG A 15 0.31 -36.74 -42.37
CA ARG A 15 -0.42 -35.49 -42.11
C ARG A 15 -1.23 -35.56 -40.81
N TRP A 16 -1.85 -36.69 -40.53
CA TRP A 16 -2.58 -36.92 -39.28
C TRP A 16 -1.66 -36.92 -38.07
N ARG A 17 -0.48 -37.56 -38.14
CA ARG A 17 0.53 -37.49 -37.08
C ARG A 17 1.04 -36.06 -36.81
N ARG A 18 1.22 -35.26 -37.86
CA ARG A 18 1.64 -33.85 -37.73
C ARG A 18 0.52 -32.98 -37.14
N ALA A 19 -0.73 -33.22 -37.53
CA ALA A 19 -1.88 -32.55 -36.93
C ALA A 19 -2.05 -32.92 -35.45
N LEU A 20 -1.87 -34.19 -35.09
CA LEU A 20 -1.93 -34.67 -33.70
C LEU A 20 -0.80 -34.08 -32.83
N LEU A 21 0.42 -33.96 -33.38
CA LEU A 21 1.53 -33.29 -32.71
C LEU A 21 1.29 -31.79 -32.53
N LEU A 22 0.72 -31.10 -33.53
CA LEU A 22 0.33 -29.68 -33.41
C LEU A 22 -0.80 -29.47 -32.40
N VAL A 23 -1.79 -30.38 -32.34
CA VAL A 23 -2.86 -30.35 -31.33
C VAL A 23 -2.31 -30.65 -29.94
N CYS A 24 -1.38 -31.60 -29.79
CA CYS A 24 -0.69 -31.81 -28.51
C CYS A 24 0.17 -30.61 -28.11
N LEU A 25 0.86 -29.94 -29.05
CA LEU A 25 1.65 -28.75 -28.76
C LEU A 25 0.78 -27.54 -28.38
N LEU A 26 -0.42 -27.43 -28.97
CA LEU A 26 -1.44 -26.41 -28.66
C LEU A 26 -2.17 -26.70 -27.35
N LEU A 27 -2.29 -27.96 -26.94
CA LEU A 27 -2.84 -28.38 -25.64
C LEU A 27 -1.81 -28.35 -24.50
N THR A 28 -0.52 -28.26 -24.81
CA THR A 28 0.55 -27.98 -23.84
C THR A 28 0.90 -26.49 -23.85
N ALA A 29 -0.10 -25.60 -23.84
CA ALA A 29 0.15 -24.30 -23.23
C ALA A 29 0.47 -24.62 -21.76
N PRO A 30 1.70 -24.38 -21.27
CA PRO A 30 1.93 -24.49 -19.84
C PRO A 30 0.97 -23.48 -19.21
N ALA A 31 -0.03 -23.96 -18.48
CA ALA A 31 -0.74 -23.11 -17.53
C ALA A 31 0.34 -22.68 -16.54
N TRP A 32 0.87 -21.46 -16.71
CA TRP A 32 1.82 -20.87 -15.78
C TRP A 32 1.03 -20.49 -14.53
N SER A 33 0.55 -21.50 -13.80
CA SER A 33 -0.02 -21.34 -12.47
C SER A 33 1.12 -20.99 -11.55
N ALA A 34 1.13 -19.77 -11.04
CA ALA A 34 2.00 -19.39 -9.94
C ALA A 34 1.42 -19.93 -8.63
N ASP A 35 2.28 -20.48 -7.79
CA ASP A 35 1.90 -20.82 -6.41
C ASP A 35 1.97 -19.55 -5.57
N ILE A 36 0.82 -19.02 -5.20
CA ILE A 36 0.69 -17.80 -4.39
C ILE A 36 0.32 -18.22 -2.97
N LEU A 37 1.22 -17.92 -2.03
CA LEU A 37 1.04 -18.20 -0.62
C LEU A 37 0.80 -16.89 0.14
N LEU A 38 -0.34 -16.78 0.80
CA LEU A 38 -0.65 -15.68 1.70
C LEU A 38 -0.41 -16.13 3.13
N THR A 39 0.11 -15.22 3.95
CA THR A 39 0.27 -15.47 5.39
C THR A 39 0.06 -14.22 6.23
N ALA A 40 -0.40 -14.48 7.46
CA ALA A 40 -0.65 -13.51 8.51
C ALA A 40 -0.52 -14.22 9.87
N ALA A 41 -0.21 -13.47 10.93
CA ALA A 41 -0.20 -13.96 12.30
C ALA A 41 -1.58 -14.43 12.75
N GLU A 42 -2.64 -13.74 12.34
CA GLU A 42 -4.02 -14.05 12.69
C GLU A 42 -4.83 -14.48 11.46
N ASP A 43 -5.53 -15.61 11.60
CA ASP A 43 -6.54 -16.05 10.64
C ASP A 43 -7.88 -15.38 11.00
N GLY A 44 -8.07 -14.16 10.48
CA GLY A 44 -9.29 -13.37 10.68
C GLY A 44 -10.18 -13.33 9.42
N ALA A 45 -11.46 -13.00 9.60
CA ALA A 45 -12.42 -12.89 8.50
C ALA A 45 -11.95 -11.96 7.36
N GLY A 46 -11.23 -10.87 7.68
CA GLY A 46 -10.66 -9.97 6.68
C GLY A 46 -9.55 -10.63 5.83
N VAL A 47 -8.71 -11.47 6.44
CA VAL A 47 -7.65 -12.23 5.74
C VAL A 47 -8.26 -13.29 4.83
N GLN A 48 -9.27 -14.00 5.32
CA GLN A 48 -10.01 -14.98 4.51
C GLN A 48 -10.72 -14.32 3.33
N ALA A 49 -11.41 -13.20 3.56
CA ALA A 49 -12.08 -12.45 2.50
C ALA A 49 -11.09 -11.92 1.46
N PHE A 50 -9.92 -11.43 1.90
CA PHE A 50 -8.86 -10.98 1.00
C PHE A 50 -8.29 -12.14 0.16
N THR A 51 -7.98 -13.27 0.80
CA THR A 51 -7.47 -14.48 0.13
C THR A 51 -8.46 -14.98 -0.92
N GLN A 52 -9.74 -15.06 -0.58
CA GLN A 52 -10.80 -15.47 -1.51
C GLN A 52 -10.97 -14.49 -2.66
N ALA A 53 -10.85 -13.18 -2.41
CA ALA A 53 -10.95 -12.18 -3.45
C ALA A 53 -9.78 -12.29 -4.45
N LEU A 54 -8.56 -12.50 -3.96
CA LEU A 54 -7.39 -12.72 -4.82
C LEU A 54 -7.53 -14.02 -5.64
N ALA A 55 -7.96 -15.11 -5.01
CA ALA A 55 -8.20 -16.39 -5.70
C ALA A 55 -9.26 -16.27 -6.81
N ARG A 56 -10.30 -15.44 -6.61
CA ARG A 56 -11.31 -15.18 -7.64
C ARG A 56 -10.78 -14.34 -8.80
N GLN A 57 -9.88 -13.40 -8.54
CA GLN A 57 -9.25 -12.59 -9.60
C GLN A 57 -8.23 -13.39 -10.40
N ARG A 58 -7.60 -14.40 -9.79
CA ARG A 58 -6.53 -15.19 -10.40
C ARG A 58 -6.88 -16.69 -10.42
N PRO A 59 -7.90 -17.10 -11.22
CA PRO A 59 -8.36 -18.50 -11.26
C PRO A 59 -7.33 -19.47 -11.84
N GLU A 60 -6.35 -18.96 -12.59
CA GLU A 60 -5.26 -19.74 -13.19
C GLU A 60 -4.10 -20.01 -12.20
N ASP A 61 -4.04 -19.28 -11.08
CA ASP A 61 -2.98 -19.40 -10.07
C ASP A 61 -3.47 -20.20 -8.86
N GLN A 62 -2.55 -20.92 -8.20
CA GLN A 62 -2.84 -21.62 -6.96
C GLN A 62 -2.70 -20.66 -5.77
N VAL A 63 -3.81 -20.06 -5.37
CA VAL A 63 -3.87 -19.16 -4.20
C VAL A 63 -4.21 -19.93 -2.94
N SER A 64 -3.34 -19.87 -1.93
CA SER A 64 -3.53 -20.53 -0.64
C SER A 64 -3.19 -19.61 0.52
N PHE A 65 -3.77 -19.87 1.70
CA PHE A 65 -3.44 -19.18 2.94
C PHE A 65 -2.94 -20.17 3.98
N VAL A 66 -1.82 -19.83 4.63
CA VAL A 66 -1.27 -20.59 5.75
C VAL A 66 -0.97 -19.61 6.91
N PRO A 67 -1.51 -19.85 8.12
CA PRO A 67 -1.19 -19.03 9.29
C PRO A 67 0.31 -19.03 9.57
N LEU A 68 0.84 -17.88 10.00
CA LEU A 68 2.28 -17.69 10.20
C LEU A 68 2.89 -18.73 11.15
N LYS A 69 2.16 -19.11 12.20
CA LYS A 69 2.57 -20.13 13.19
C LYS A 69 2.81 -21.52 12.60
N ASP A 70 2.21 -21.81 11.45
CA ASP A 70 2.26 -23.11 10.78
C ASP A 70 3.28 -23.12 9.63
N LEU A 71 3.93 -21.99 9.36
CA LEU A 71 4.96 -21.89 8.32
C LEU A 71 6.33 -22.39 8.82
N PRO A 72 7.10 -23.07 7.94
CA PRO A 72 8.49 -23.41 8.23
C PRO A 72 9.39 -22.17 8.17
N ALA A 73 10.71 -22.35 8.26
CA ALA A 73 11.65 -21.24 7.98
C ALA A 73 11.52 -20.77 6.52
N PRO A 74 11.75 -19.47 6.20
CA PRO A 74 11.56 -18.95 4.85
C PRO A 74 12.33 -19.72 3.76
N SER A 75 13.56 -20.19 4.01
CA SER A 75 14.35 -20.99 3.06
C SER A 75 13.79 -22.38 2.74
N GLN A 76 12.89 -22.91 3.57
CA GLN A 76 12.27 -24.22 3.36
C GLN A 76 11.04 -24.16 2.45
N LEU A 77 10.56 -22.96 2.13
CA LEU A 77 9.49 -22.78 1.16
C LEU A 77 9.98 -23.05 -0.27
N PRO A 78 9.13 -23.59 -1.15
CA PRO A 78 9.50 -23.82 -2.55
C PRO A 78 9.98 -22.52 -3.22
N PRO A 79 11.12 -22.53 -3.95
CA PRO A 79 11.66 -21.31 -4.58
C PRO A 79 10.73 -20.65 -5.60
N GLY A 80 9.80 -21.42 -6.17
CA GLY A 80 8.79 -20.94 -7.13
C GLY A 80 7.59 -20.25 -6.48
N THR A 81 7.41 -20.39 -5.16
CA THR A 81 6.30 -19.76 -4.44
C THR A 81 6.46 -18.25 -4.44
N ARG A 82 5.36 -17.54 -4.69
CA ARG A 82 5.24 -16.10 -4.53
C ARG A 82 4.55 -15.82 -3.21
N LEU A 83 5.29 -15.24 -2.28
CA LEU A 83 4.81 -15.02 -0.93
C LEU A 83 4.13 -13.65 -0.82
N ILE A 84 3.01 -13.59 -0.12
CA ILE A 84 2.28 -12.36 0.20
C ILE A 84 2.13 -12.28 1.72
N LEU A 85 2.75 -11.27 2.33
CA LEU A 85 2.66 -11.00 3.76
C LEU A 85 1.59 -9.94 4.01
N LEU A 86 0.64 -10.21 4.90
CA LEU A 86 -0.49 -9.32 5.17
C LEU A 86 -0.34 -8.48 6.44
N ASP A 87 0.76 -8.66 7.19
CA ASP A 87 1.01 -7.98 8.45
C ASP A 87 2.51 -7.87 8.80
N LEU A 88 2.78 -7.13 9.87
CA LEU A 88 4.13 -6.92 10.40
C LEU A 88 4.82 -8.18 10.93
N PRO A 89 4.15 -9.05 11.72
CA PRO A 89 4.78 -10.29 12.17
C PRO A 89 5.25 -11.17 11.01
N GLY A 90 4.51 -11.21 9.89
CA GLY A 90 4.96 -11.89 8.68
C GLY A 90 6.27 -11.32 8.14
N LEU A 91 6.43 -9.99 8.15
CA LEU A 91 7.68 -9.35 7.75
C LEU A 91 8.81 -9.71 8.71
N ASP A 92 8.58 -9.64 10.02
CA ASP A 92 9.57 -10.01 11.04
C ASP A 92 10.04 -11.46 10.85
N TRP A 93 9.13 -12.40 10.55
CA TRP A 93 9.47 -13.79 10.20
C TRP A 93 10.27 -13.88 8.90
N ARG A 94 9.88 -13.14 7.85
CA ARG A 94 10.57 -13.19 6.55
C ARG A 94 12.01 -12.67 6.63
N LEU A 95 12.28 -11.73 7.53
CA LEU A 95 13.61 -11.14 7.72
C LEU A 95 14.56 -12.01 8.56
N GLN A 96 14.10 -13.13 9.11
CA GLN A 96 14.96 -14.08 9.83
C GLN A 96 15.87 -14.88 8.88
N ASP A 97 15.56 -14.90 7.58
CA ASP A 97 16.25 -15.72 6.58
C ASP A 97 16.25 -15.07 5.19
N ASP A 98 17.44 -14.70 4.70
CA ASP A 98 17.62 -14.04 3.41
C ASP A 98 17.30 -14.93 2.19
N GLN A 99 17.25 -16.25 2.36
CA GLN A 99 17.02 -17.21 1.28
C GLN A 99 15.53 -17.50 1.02
N GLY A 100 14.62 -16.77 1.67
CA GLY A 100 13.19 -16.90 1.41
C GLY A 100 12.77 -16.60 -0.04
N PRO A 101 11.55 -17.02 -0.42
CA PRO A 101 10.99 -16.78 -1.74
C PRO A 101 10.78 -15.27 -2.03
N PRO A 102 10.51 -14.90 -3.28
CA PRO A 102 10.06 -13.57 -3.61
C PRO A 102 8.78 -13.20 -2.87
N THR A 103 8.78 -12.02 -2.26
CA THR A 103 7.79 -11.61 -1.26
C THR A 103 7.22 -10.23 -1.55
N LEU A 104 5.89 -10.13 -1.60
CA LEU A 104 5.13 -8.89 -1.57
C LEU A 104 4.64 -8.66 -0.13
N VAL A 105 4.94 -7.50 0.45
CA VAL A 105 4.53 -7.15 1.82
C VAL A 105 3.48 -6.06 1.75
N LEU A 106 2.31 -6.30 2.29
CA LEU A 106 1.20 -5.34 2.28
C LEU A 106 0.94 -4.81 3.68
N ARG A 107 0.11 -3.76 3.74
CA ARG A 107 -0.46 -3.23 4.98
C ARG A 107 0.60 -2.74 5.98
N ILE A 108 1.74 -2.33 5.44
CA ILE A 108 2.86 -1.78 6.20
C ILE A 108 3.07 -0.32 5.84
N SER A 109 3.26 0.54 6.85
CA SER A 109 3.64 1.93 6.62
C SER A 109 5.14 2.06 6.38
N ARG A 110 5.55 3.13 5.69
CA ARG A 110 6.97 3.46 5.49
C ARG A 110 7.75 3.56 6.78
N LEU A 111 7.13 4.07 7.84
CA LEU A 111 7.73 4.15 9.16
C LEU A 111 7.99 2.76 9.75
N GLN A 112 6.99 1.89 9.70
CA GLN A 112 7.12 0.52 10.19
C GLN A 112 8.19 -0.26 9.40
N ALA A 113 8.25 -0.10 8.08
CA ALA A 113 9.32 -0.71 7.29
C ALA A 113 10.69 -0.14 7.64
N ARG A 114 10.81 1.19 7.83
CA ARG A 114 12.08 1.84 8.22
C ARG A 114 12.59 1.32 9.56
N GLN A 115 11.72 1.10 10.54
CA GLN A 115 12.10 0.54 11.85
C GLN A 115 12.68 -0.87 11.75
N ARG A 116 12.25 -1.66 10.75
CA ARG A 116 12.63 -3.08 10.60
C ARG A 116 13.80 -3.27 9.66
N LEU A 117 13.84 -2.50 8.58
CA LEU A 117 14.83 -2.61 7.52
C LEU A 117 15.97 -1.59 7.66
N GLY A 118 15.78 -0.50 8.42
CA GLY A 118 16.73 0.60 8.45
C GLY A 118 16.94 1.18 7.04
N THR A 119 18.20 1.23 6.60
CA THR A 119 18.61 1.61 5.23
C THR A 119 18.84 0.40 4.33
N THR A 120 18.63 -0.82 4.83
CA THR A 120 18.85 -2.05 4.06
C THR A 120 17.71 -2.30 3.09
N HIS A 121 18.03 -2.97 1.99
CA HIS A 121 17.07 -3.39 0.98
C HIS A 121 17.21 -4.90 0.80
N PRO A 122 16.45 -5.71 1.56
CA PRO A 122 16.51 -7.16 1.42
C PRO A 122 16.17 -7.58 0.00
N ALA A 123 16.92 -8.55 -0.52
CA ALA A 123 16.66 -9.08 -1.85
C ALA A 123 15.28 -9.75 -1.91
N LYS A 124 14.63 -9.65 -3.08
CA LYS A 124 13.34 -10.30 -3.37
C LYS A 124 12.17 -9.85 -2.49
N ILE A 125 12.26 -8.70 -1.81
CA ILE A 125 11.16 -8.11 -1.05
C ILE A 125 10.68 -6.84 -1.77
N SER A 126 9.38 -6.77 -2.04
CA SER A 126 8.69 -5.58 -2.55
C SER A 126 7.64 -5.13 -1.54
N LEU A 127 7.67 -3.85 -1.20
CA LEU A 127 6.83 -3.25 -0.16
C LEU A 127 5.66 -2.47 -0.76
N LEU A 128 4.43 -2.82 -0.39
CA LEU A 128 3.19 -2.14 -0.75
C LEU A 128 2.74 -1.28 0.44
N TRP A 129 2.94 0.04 0.30
CA TRP A 129 2.80 1.00 1.40
C TRP A 129 1.37 1.32 1.75
N SER A 130 0.93 1.08 2.98
CA SER A 130 -0.44 1.38 3.43
C SER A 130 -0.68 2.83 3.85
N ASP A 131 0.38 3.54 4.23
CA ASP A 131 0.28 4.97 4.48
C ASP A 131 -0.02 5.70 3.16
N PRO A 132 -0.67 6.88 3.22
CA PRO A 132 -0.82 7.69 2.03
C PRO A 132 0.49 8.41 1.66
N PRO A 133 0.81 8.57 0.36
CA PRO A 133 1.99 9.33 -0.06
C PRO A 133 1.98 10.77 0.49
N LEU A 134 3.14 11.24 0.95
CA LEU A 134 3.28 12.59 1.51
C LEU A 134 2.89 13.68 0.51
N ALA A 135 3.35 13.56 -0.75
CA ALA A 135 2.98 14.47 -1.83
C ALA A 135 1.46 14.54 -2.03
N ARG A 136 0.77 13.40 -1.94
CA ARG A 136 -0.68 13.30 -2.08
C ARG A 136 -1.40 14.02 -0.94
N GLN A 137 -0.92 13.87 0.30
CA GLN A 137 -1.48 14.55 1.46
C GLN A 137 -1.27 16.08 1.40
N LEU A 138 -0.11 16.55 0.93
CA LEU A 138 0.12 17.99 0.69
C LEU A 138 -0.80 18.53 -0.41
N LYS A 139 -0.98 17.79 -1.51
CA LYS A 139 -1.97 18.13 -2.56
C LYS A 139 -3.39 18.12 -2.05
N LEU A 140 -3.75 17.19 -1.17
CA LEU A 140 -5.04 17.19 -0.50
C LEU A 140 -5.24 18.48 0.29
N ILE A 141 -4.29 18.84 1.16
CA ILE A 141 -4.30 20.09 1.94
C ILE A 141 -4.49 21.30 1.03
N ALA A 142 -3.68 21.44 -0.02
CA ALA A 142 -3.78 22.57 -0.94
C ALA A 142 -5.14 22.67 -1.66
N ASN A 143 -5.83 21.54 -1.88
CA ASN A 143 -7.16 21.50 -2.50
C ASN A 143 -8.28 21.86 -1.52
N ILE A 144 -8.19 21.41 -0.26
CA ILE A 144 -9.25 21.61 0.74
C ILE A 144 -9.08 22.91 1.54
N LEU A 145 -7.85 23.40 1.67
CA LEU A 145 -7.46 24.58 2.44
C LEU A 145 -6.51 25.45 1.60
N PRO A 146 -6.99 26.10 0.54
CA PRO A 146 -6.14 26.85 -0.39
C PRO A 146 -5.43 28.06 0.23
N GLN A 147 -5.87 28.51 1.41
CA GLN A 147 -5.26 29.61 2.16
C GLN A 147 -4.16 29.13 3.13
N ALA A 148 -4.02 27.82 3.38
CA ALA A 148 -3.02 27.29 4.29
C ALA A 148 -1.62 27.34 3.66
N GLN A 149 -0.67 27.98 4.33
CA GLN A 149 0.72 28.08 3.88
C GLN A 149 1.67 27.32 4.81
N ARG A 150 1.39 27.33 6.12
CA ARG A 150 2.22 26.75 7.16
C ARG A 150 1.66 25.39 7.59
N ILE A 151 2.34 24.31 7.21
CA ILE A 151 1.95 22.93 7.50
C ILE A 151 2.69 22.46 8.75
N GLY A 152 1.96 22.35 9.86
CA GLY A 152 2.47 21.86 11.13
C GLY A 152 2.61 20.34 11.13
N VAL A 153 3.78 19.84 11.50
CA VAL A 153 4.07 18.40 11.51
C VAL A 153 4.71 18.01 12.84
N LEU A 154 4.03 17.14 13.59
CA LEU A 154 4.64 16.48 14.74
C LEU A 154 5.43 15.27 14.27
N TYR A 155 6.64 15.11 14.79
CA TYR A 155 7.50 13.95 14.49
C TYR A 155 8.28 13.51 15.73
N GLY A 156 8.64 12.23 15.77
CA GLY A 156 9.55 11.64 16.75
C GLY A 156 10.85 11.18 16.08
N SER A 157 11.71 10.49 16.83
CA SER A 157 12.96 9.93 16.30
C SER A 157 12.76 9.07 15.06
N ASP A 158 11.69 8.28 15.05
CA ASP A 158 11.49 7.26 14.03
C ASP A 158 10.92 7.86 12.74
N SER A 159 10.15 8.96 12.84
CA SER A 159 9.51 9.64 11.70
C SER A 159 10.32 10.82 11.13
N GLU A 160 11.42 11.22 11.77
CA GLU A 160 12.28 12.33 11.35
C GLU A 160 12.80 12.19 9.90
N PHE A 161 13.03 10.96 9.44
CA PHE A 161 13.52 10.68 8.08
C PHE A 161 12.55 11.11 6.97
N LEU A 162 11.27 11.34 7.28
CA LEU A 162 10.26 11.78 6.32
C LEU A 162 10.32 13.29 6.06
N LEU A 163 10.94 14.08 6.95
CA LEU A 163 10.95 15.55 6.87
C LEU A 163 11.67 16.10 5.62
N PRO A 164 12.82 15.57 5.17
CA PRO A 164 13.47 16.06 3.96
C PRO A 164 12.57 15.92 2.72
N GLU A 165 12.00 14.73 2.53
CA GLU A 165 11.07 14.44 1.43
C GLU A 165 9.80 15.28 1.52
N LEU A 166 9.26 15.49 2.73
CA LEU A 166 8.09 16.33 2.91
C LEU A 166 8.36 17.79 2.49
N ARG A 167 9.54 18.33 2.82
CA ARG A 167 9.95 19.67 2.39
C ARG A 167 10.15 19.76 0.87
N GLU A 168 10.71 18.71 0.27
CA GLU A 168 10.89 18.62 -1.19
C GLU A 168 9.56 18.70 -1.93
N TYR A 169 8.54 17.95 -1.46
CA TYR A 169 7.19 18.03 -2.05
C TYR A 169 6.46 19.34 -1.75
N ALA A 170 6.71 19.97 -0.59
CA ALA A 170 6.05 21.20 -0.19
C ALA A 170 6.58 22.44 -0.95
N ALA A 171 7.88 22.48 -1.25
CA ALA A 171 8.54 23.61 -1.91
C ALA A 171 7.88 24.06 -3.23
N PRO A 172 7.62 23.19 -4.23
CA PRO A 172 6.99 23.61 -5.49
C PRO A 172 5.54 24.07 -5.31
N MET A 173 4.91 23.78 -4.17
CA MET A 173 3.54 24.18 -3.84
C MET A 173 3.49 25.49 -3.05
N GLY A 174 4.65 26.08 -2.73
CA GLY A 174 4.74 27.27 -1.87
C GLY A 174 4.36 26.99 -0.41
N LEU A 175 4.34 25.73 0.01
CA LEU A 175 3.99 25.33 1.37
C LEU A 175 5.24 25.31 2.27
N GLN A 176 5.12 25.88 3.46
CA GLN A 176 6.16 25.86 4.49
C GLN A 176 5.89 24.72 5.48
N ILE A 177 6.81 23.77 5.59
CA ILE A 177 6.75 22.76 6.65
C ILE A 177 7.26 23.36 7.96
N VAL A 178 6.43 23.32 9.00
CA VAL A 178 6.75 23.69 10.39
C VAL A 178 6.91 22.40 11.19
N PRO A 179 8.13 21.83 11.26
CA PRO A 179 8.36 20.58 11.97
C PRO A 179 8.51 20.85 13.47
N GLN A 180 7.85 20.04 14.30
CA GLN A 180 7.96 20.09 15.75
C GLN A 180 8.22 18.69 16.31
N ARG A 181 9.39 18.53 16.92
CA ARG A 181 9.76 17.26 17.57
C ARG A 181 8.93 17.05 18.83
N TRP A 182 8.42 15.84 19.04
CA TRP A 182 7.54 15.50 20.15
C TRP A 182 7.79 14.09 20.71
N ASP A 183 8.98 13.88 21.29
CA ASP A 183 9.38 12.58 21.86
C ASP A 183 8.66 12.27 23.19
N ASN A 184 8.29 13.30 23.98
CA ASN A 184 7.55 13.15 25.23
C ASN A 184 6.08 13.54 25.04
N ILE A 185 5.24 12.55 24.73
CA ILE A 185 3.79 12.74 24.47
C ILE A 185 2.99 13.27 25.69
N SER A 186 3.57 13.22 26.89
CA SER A 186 2.96 13.81 28.09
C SER A 186 3.18 15.33 28.17
N ASP A 187 4.18 15.86 27.47
CA ASP A 187 4.45 17.29 27.41
C ASP A 187 3.63 17.93 26.29
N SER A 188 2.67 18.80 26.64
CA SER A 188 1.83 19.47 25.65
C SER A 188 2.48 20.70 25.00
N ARG A 189 3.62 21.19 25.51
CA ARG A 189 4.26 22.43 25.03
C ARG A 189 4.63 22.36 23.54
N PRO A 190 5.22 21.26 23.02
CA PRO A 190 5.52 21.14 21.59
C PRO A 190 4.26 21.26 20.73
N LEU A 191 3.19 20.53 21.08
CA LEU A 191 1.91 20.63 20.38
C LEU A 191 1.35 22.05 20.41
N GLN A 192 1.30 22.70 21.58
CA GLN A 192 0.80 24.07 21.71
C GLN A 192 1.63 25.07 20.88
N ASN A 193 2.96 24.91 20.85
CA ASN A 193 3.82 25.74 20.02
C ASN A 193 3.55 25.53 18.52
N LEU A 194 3.35 24.27 18.10
CA LEU A 194 3.04 23.95 16.71
C LEU A 194 1.71 24.56 16.28
N LEU A 195 0.67 24.43 17.11
CA LEU A 195 -0.67 24.95 16.82
C LEU A 195 -0.67 26.47 16.60
N LYS A 196 0.14 27.22 17.34
CA LYS A 196 0.26 28.68 17.20
C LYS A 196 0.96 29.13 15.91
N ASN A 197 1.81 28.27 15.35
CA ASN A 197 2.71 28.62 14.25
C ASN A 197 2.31 27.97 12.91
N SER A 198 1.15 27.32 12.84
CA SER A 198 0.69 26.57 11.68
C SER A 198 -0.71 27.01 11.26
N ASP A 199 -1.08 26.75 10.01
CA ASP A 199 -2.43 26.99 9.46
C ASP A 199 -3.24 25.69 9.36
N VAL A 200 -2.53 24.55 9.32
CA VAL A 200 -3.09 23.19 9.28
C VAL A 200 -2.06 22.22 9.83
N LEU A 201 -2.51 21.15 10.47
CA LEU A 201 -1.65 20.03 10.84
C LEU A 201 -1.69 18.92 9.80
N LEU A 202 -0.54 18.33 9.51
CA LEU A 202 -0.42 17.07 8.76
C LEU A 202 0.06 15.97 9.71
N GLY A 203 -0.76 14.93 9.86
CA GLY A 203 -0.40 13.74 10.63
C GLY A 203 0.48 12.78 9.83
N LEU A 204 1.61 12.38 10.42
CA LEU A 204 2.41 11.26 9.92
C LEU A 204 1.87 9.95 10.51
N ASP A 205 1.96 8.83 9.77
CA ASP A 205 1.52 7.51 10.25
C ASP A 205 2.51 6.92 11.28
N ASP A 206 2.71 7.68 12.35
CA ASP A 206 3.58 7.40 13.48
C ASP A 206 2.76 6.90 14.66
N PRO A 207 2.76 5.58 14.96
CA PRO A 207 1.96 5.02 16.03
C PRO A 207 2.44 5.45 17.42
N GLN A 208 3.63 6.01 17.57
CA GLN A 208 4.05 6.60 18.86
C GLN A 208 3.33 7.92 19.13
N LEU A 209 3.07 8.71 18.08
CA LEU A 209 2.48 10.05 18.18
C LEU A 209 0.97 10.06 17.92
N TYR A 210 0.47 9.22 17.01
CA TYR A 210 -0.92 9.16 16.56
C TYR A 210 -1.56 7.82 16.96
N ASN A 211 -1.98 7.72 18.22
CA ASN A 211 -2.55 6.49 18.79
C ASN A 211 -3.74 6.78 19.73
N PRO A 212 -4.45 5.74 20.23
CA PRO A 212 -5.61 5.94 21.09
C PRO A 212 -5.35 6.76 22.38
N LYS A 213 -4.11 6.81 22.87
CA LYS A 213 -3.75 7.59 24.07
C LYS A 213 -3.62 9.08 23.75
N THR A 214 -3.09 9.43 22.57
CA THR A 214 -2.80 10.82 22.19
C THR A 214 -3.89 11.47 21.34
N VAL A 215 -4.68 10.68 20.59
CA VAL A 215 -5.68 11.17 19.63
C VAL A 215 -6.66 12.17 20.23
N LYS A 216 -7.18 11.89 21.44
CA LYS A 216 -8.13 12.79 22.11
C LYS A 216 -7.51 14.15 22.40
N ASN A 217 -6.28 14.18 22.93
CA ASN A 217 -5.60 15.43 23.26
C ASN A 217 -5.24 16.22 21.99
N LEU A 218 -4.74 15.53 20.96
CA LEU A 218 -4.40 16.14 19.67
C LEU A 218 -5.61 16.83 19.03
N LEU A 219 -6.73 16.11 18.92
CA LEU A 219 -7.95 16.63 18.29
C LEU A 219 -8.57 17.77 19.09
N LEU A 220 -8.73 17.61 20.41
CA LEU A 220 -9.29 18.67 21.26
C LEU A 220 -8.43 19.94 21.23
N SER A 221 -7.10 19.80 21.27
CA SER A 221 -6.20 20.96 21.18
C SER A 221 -6.27 21.63 19.81
N SER A 222 -6.34 20.84 18.73
CA SER A 222 -6.50 21.33 17.36
C SER A 222 -7.80 22.13 17.21
N TYR A 223 -8.92 21.59 17.68
CA TYR A 223 -10.22 22.26 17.60
C TYR A 223 -10.30 23.52 18.47
N ALA A 224 -9.70 23.50 19.67
CA ALA A 224 -9.65 24.67 20.53
C ALA A 224 -8.92 25.85 19.89
N GLN A 225 -7.99 25.57 18.97
CA GLN A 225 -7.27 26.57 18.17
C GLN A 225 -7.87 26.77 16.77
N GLN A 226 -9.03 26.16 16.48
CA GLN A 226 -9.68 26.13 15.16
C GLN A 226 -8.73 25.68 14.04
N LEU A 227 -7.74 24.85 14.37
CA LEU A 227 -6.74 24.38 13.44
C LEU A 227 -7.18 23.04 12.85
N PRO A 228 -7.31 22.90 11.52
CA PRO A 228 -7.66 21.63 10.91
C PRO A 228 -6.49 20.64 10.99
N LEU A 229 -6.80 19.35 11.13
CA LEU A 229 -5.83 18.26 11.08
C LEU A 229 -6.16 17.36 9.90
N VAL A 230 -5.26 17.23 8.93
CA VAL A 230 -5.29 16.17 7.93
C VAL A 230 -4.61 14.94 8.53
N GLY A 231 -5.40 13.91 8.76
CA GLY A 231 -5.01 12.75 9.55
C GLY A 231 -4.06 11.81 8.80
N PRO A 232 -3.27 11.00 9.52
CA PRO A 232 -2.32 10.07 8.90
C PRO A 232 -2.98 8.99 8.05
N ASN A 233 -4.23 8.63 8.35
CA ASN A 233 -4.97 7.59 7.66
C ASN A 233 -6.49 7.76 7.86
N ALA A 234 -7.29 6.97 7.14
CA ALA A 234 -8.75 6.97 7.24
C ALA A 234 -9.29 6.61 8.64
N GLY A 235 -8.55 5.81 9.42
CA GLY A 235 -8.92 5.50 10.81
C GLY A 235 -8.90 6.74 11.69
N PHE A 236 -7.94 7.64 11.46
CA PHE A 236 -7.85 8.90 12.17
C PHE A 236 -8.93 9.91 11.73
N VAL A 237 -9.47 9.81 10.52
CA VAL A 237 -10.61 10.64 10.06
C VAL A 237 -11.88 10.23 10.81
N LYS A 238 -12.10 8.93 10.96
CA LYS A 238 -13.17 8.39 11.83
C LYS A 238 -13.02 8.84 13.28
N ALA A 239 -11.79 9.01 13.77
CA ALA A 239 -11.52 9.52 15.11
C ALA A 239 -11.72 11.04 15.26
N GLY A 240 -11.73 11.81 14.16
CA GLY A 240 -12.00 13.26 14.17
C GLY A 240 -11.03 14.13 13.38
N SER A 241 -10.07 13.61 12.62
CA SER A 241 -9.36 14.47 11.66
C SER A 241 -10.27 14.93 10.52
N LEU A 242 -9.90 16.03 9.87
CA LEU A 242 -10.68 16.66 8.80
C LEU A 242 -10.79 15.77 7.57
N ALA A 243 -9.66 15.26 7.08
CA ALA A 243 -9.60 14.46 5.88
C ALA A 243 -8.32 13.62 5.82
N SER A 244 -8.30 12.62 4.94
CA SER A 244 -7.10 11.89 4.52
C SER A 244 -7.38 11.18 3.19
N THR A 245 -6.33 10.77 2.49
CA THR A 245 -6.46 9.81 1.38
C THR A 245 -6.23 8.38 1.89
N TYR A 246 -6.79 7.38 1.22
CA TYR A 246 -6.61 5.98 1.59
C TYR A 246 -6.77 5.07 0.37
N SER A 247 -6.24 3.85 0.48
CA SER A 247 -6.45 2.77 -0.50
C SER A 247 -7.14 1.61 0.19
N ASP A 248 -8.16 1.04 -0.43
CA ASP A 248 -8.94 -0.07 0.10
C ASP A 248 -8.54 -1.42 -0.52
N GLN A 249 -9.22 -2.49 -0.10
CA GLN A 249 -8.95 -3.85 -0.58
C GLN A 249 -8.93 -3.97 -2.11
N ALA A 250 -9.83 -3.28 -2.82
CA ALA A 250 -9.86 -3.37 -4.27
C ALA A 250 -8.60 -2.75 -4.88
N ASP A 251 -8.17 -1.60 -4.35
CA ASP A 251 -6.93 -0.94 -4.80
C ASP A 251 -5.69 -1.82 -4.57
N TRP A 252 -5.62 -2.51 -3.43
CA TRP A 252 -4.53 -3.44 -3.13
C TRP A 252 -4.50 -4.62 -4.09
N LEU A 253 -5.67 -5.20 -4.36
CA LEU A 253 -5.83 -6.31 -5.28
C LEU A 253 -5.43 -5.92 -6.71
N ASP A 254 -5.80 -4.72 -7.19
CA ASP A 254 -5.39 -4.19 -8.50
C ASP A 254 -3.86 -4.03 -8.62
N VAL A 255 -3.18 -3.68 -7.52
CA VAL A 255 -1.71 -3.62 -7.51
C VAL A 255 -1.12 -5.03 -7.55
N LEU A 256 -1.66 -5.96 -6.75
CA LEU A 256 -1.20 -7.34 -6.73
C LEU A 256 -1.35 -8.01 -8.07
N ASP A 257 -2.49 -7.85 -8.73
CA ASP A 257 -2.77 -8.45 -10.04
C ASP A 257 -1.69 -8.07 -11.06
N ARG A 258 -1.40 -6.76 -11.18
CA ARG A 258 -0.35 -6.25 -12.07
C ARG A 258 1.05 -6.73 -11.69
N LEU A 259 1.37 -6.83 -10.40
CA LEU A 259 2.70 -7.31 -9.98
C LEU A 259 2.84 -8.80 -10.25
N LEU A 260 1.80 -9.59 -9.99
CA LEU A 260 1.80 -11.04 -10.17
C LEU A 260 1.80 -11.44 -11.66
N ASP A 261 1.41 -10.57 -12.58
CA ASP A 261 1.58 -10.80 -14.02
C ASP A 261 3.04 -10.72 -14.48
N HIS A 262 3.94 -10.20 -13.64
CA HIS A 262 5.36 -10.08 -13.96
C HIS A 262 6.23 -11.05 -13.14
N PRO A 263 7.37 -11.51 -13.71
CA PRO A 263 8.35 -12.28 -12.95
C PRO A 263 8.83 -11.49 -11.73
N PRO A 264 9.11 -12.14 -10.58
CA PRO A 264 9.51 -11.43 -9.37
C PRO A 264 10.79 -10.59 -9.48
N ALA A 265 11.65 -10.90 -10.46
CA ALA A 265 12.83 -10.09 -10.77
C ALA A 265 12.49 -8.66 -11.24
N ASN A 266 11.27 -8.44 -11.74
CA ASN A 266 10.78 -7.16 -12.25
C ASN A 266 9.92 -6.40 -11.23
N TRP A 267 9.70 -6.95 -10.03
CA TRP A 267 8.95 -6.24 -9.00
C TRP A 267 9.73 -5.01 -8.53
N PRO A 268 9.05 -3.87 -8.30
CA PRO A 268 9.69 -2.69 -7.74
C PRO A 268 10.13 -2.97 -6.30
N ARG A 269 11.06 -2.17 -5.77
CA ARG A 269 11.43 -2.26 -4.34
C ARG A 269 10.28 -1.89 -3.43
N SER A 270 9.50 -0.90 -3.85
CA SER A 270 8.29 -0.49 -3.17
C SER A 270 7.33 0.23 -4.10
N VAL A 271 6.05 0.24 -3.75
CA VAL A 271 5.00 0.84 -4.57
C VAL A 271 3.84 1.30 -3.71
N TYR A 272 3.24 2.43 -4.09
CA TYR A 272 1.95 2.88 -3.58
C TYR A 272 0.84 2.48 -4.56
N PRO A 273 -0.39 2.21 -4.09
CA PRO A 273 -1.53 2.06 -4.98
C PRO A 273 -1.74 3.31 -5.84
N GLN A 274 -1.98 3.06 -7.13
CA GLN A 274 -2.29 4.11 -8.11
C GLN A 274 -3.71 4.64 -7.91
N HIS A 275 -4.65 3.74 -7.61
CA HIS A 275 -6.01 4.10 -7.22
C HIS A 275 -6.07 4.36 -5.73
N PHE A 276 -6.84 5.39 -5.36
CA PHE A 276 -7.05 5.81 -3.99
C PHE A 276 -8.38 6.57 -3.89
N LYS A 277 -8.85 6.76 -2.66
CA LYS A 277 -10.02 7.56 -2.33
C LYS A 277 -9.63 8.67 -1.35
N VAL A 278 -10.48 9.68 -1.26
CA VAL A 278 -10.44 10.71 -0.21
C VAL A 278 -11.55 10.38 0.77
N VAL A 279 -11.29 10.53 2.06
CA VAL A 279 -12.34 10.52 3.09
C VAL A 279 -12.26 11.82 3.86
N GLY A 280 -13.39 12.50 4.00
CA GLY A 280 -13.57 13.71 4.77
C GLY A 280 -14.44 13.47 6.00
N ASN A 281 -14.36 14.38 6.96
CA ASN A 281 -15.24 14.42 8.12
C ASN A 281 -16.15 15.65 8.03
N PRO A 282 -17.42 15.49 7.59
CA PRO A 282 -18.31 16.63 7.37
C PRO A 282 -18.70 17.35 8.66
N GLN A 283 -18.67 16.65 9.82
CA GLN A 283 -18.93 17.26 11.11
C GLN A 283 -17.79 18.21 11.51
N VAL A 284 -16.55 17.77 11.29
CA VAL A 284 -15.34 18.56 11.59
C VAL A 284 -15.23 19.74 10.64
N ALA A 285 -15.45 19.53 9.34
CA ALA A 285 -15.46 20.59 8.34
C ALA A 285 -16.44 21.71 8.74
N ARG A 286 -17.67 21.34 9.13
CA ARG A 286 -18.69 22.28 9.59
C ARG A 286 -18.26 23.04 10.85
N SER A 287 -17.66 22.37 11.84
CA SER A 287 -17.21 23.04 13.07
C SER A 287 -16.07 24.03 12.85
N LEU A 288 -15.27 23.83 11.79
CA LEU A 288 -14.15 24.68 11.42
C LEU A 288 -14.54 25.74 10.36
N GLY A 289 -15.81 25.78 9.94
CA GLY A 289 -16.27 26.69 8.88
C GLY A 289 -15.69 26.39 7.50
N ILE A 290 -15.25 25.15 7.26
CA ILE A 290 -14.68 24.69 5.99
C ILE A 290 -15.81 24.11 5.13
N GLU A 291 -15.76 24.39 3.83
CA GLU A 291 -16.67 23.79 2.86
C GLU A 291 -16.58 22.26 2.91
N GLN A 292 -17.71 21.57 2.72
CA GLN A 292 -17.70 20.11 2.73
C GLN A 292 -16.85 19.59 1.57
N VAL A 293 -15.98 18.64 1.88
CA VAL A 293 -15.09 18.01 0.90
C VAL A 293 -15.94 17.11 -0.01
N ASP A 294 -16.04 17.45 -1.28
CA ASP A 294 -16.49 16.51 -2.32
C ASP A 294 -15.37 15.47 -2.54
N GLU A 295 -15.47 14.36 -1.82
CA GLU A 295 -14.47 13.30 -1.78
C GLU A 295 -14.13 12.77 -3.19
N ALA A 296 -15.15 12.59 -4.05
CA ALA A 296 -14.96 12.06 -5.40
C ALA A 296 -14.29 13.10 -6.31
N ALA A 297 -14.75 14.35 -6.29
CA ALA A 297 -14.16 15.42 -7.11
C ALA A 297 -12.73 15.76 -6.65
N VAL A 298 -12.45 15.75 -5.35
CA VAL A 298 -11.08 15.93 -4.84
C VAL A 298 -10.20 14.76 -5.24
N ALA A 299 -10.66 13.50 -5.09
CA ALA A 299 -9.89 12.34 -5.51
C ALA A 299 -9.52 12.38 -7.00
N ALA A 300 -10.46 12.76 -7.87
CA ALA A 300 -10.23 12.92 -9.31
C ALA A 300 -9.15 13.99 -9.61
N ARG A 301 -9.25 15.18 -9.00
CA ARG A 301 -8.26 16.26 -9.16
C ARG A 301 -6.86 15.84 -8.68
N LEU A 302 -6.78 15.13 -7.56
CA LEU A 302 -5.51 14.62 -7.04
C LEU A 302 -4.88 13.60 -7.99
N ALA A 303 -5.68 12.68 -8.53
CA ALA A 303 -5.22 11.65 -9.46
C ALA A 303 -4.71 12.24 -10.79
N GLU A 304 -5.35 13.29 -11.31
CA GLU A 304 -4.87 14.02 -12.49
C GLU A 304 -3.51 14.68 -12.24
N GLY A 305 -3.31 15.25 -11.05
CA GLY A 305 -2.06 15.88 -10.64
C GLY A 305 -0.92 14.91 -10.32
N GLU A 306 -1.16 13.61 -10.16
CA GLU A 306 -0.12 12.58 -10.03
C GLU A 306 0.36 12.05 -11.39
N LYS A 307 -0.47 12.16 -12.44
CA LYS A 307 -0.12 11.70 -13.79
C LYS A 307 0.78 12.68 -14.55
N ARG A 308 0.90 13.92 -14.10
CA ARG A 308 1.73 14.96 -14.70
C ARG A 308 3.02 15.12 -13.87
N PRO A 309 4.19 14.69 -14.38
CA PRO A 309 5.48 14.90 -13.73
C PRO A 309 5.92 16.37 -13.78
#